data_AF-A0A7G7KPN3-F1
#
_entry.id   AF-A0A7G7KPN3-F1
#
_cell.length_a   1.000
_cell.length_b   1.000
_cell.length_c   1.000
_cell.angle_alpha   90.00
_cell.angle_beta   90.00
_cell.angle_gamma   90.00
#
_symmetry.space_group_name_H-M   'P 1'
#
loop_
_entity.id
_entity.type
_entity.pdbx_description
1 polymer ?
#
loop_
_entity_poly.entity_id
_entity_poly.type
_entity_poly.pdbx_seq_one_letter_code
_entity_poly.pdbx_strand_id
1 'polypeptide(L)'
;MSREQWFQGLRRQIKHSCGPGWGIAERNGDCQLTRRFNEGRQQANPRQNVMLGTGWSATDSAAILTAVCSIKELVDSRHCSLADAKALWSAREAAPATSSKPVADQGWPLVVEEFIASRANRRGTTLKDLNCHMQRVLETPFGRKTPG
;
A
#
# COMPACT_ATOMS: atom_id res chain seq x y z
N MET A 1 -0.91 -18.98 14.84
CA MET A 1 -0.19 -17.69 15.01
C MET A 1 -0.65 -17.08 16.32
N SER A 2 0.22 -16.97 17.32
CA SER A 2 -0.16 -16.30 18.58
C SER A 2 -0.43 -14.82 18.33
N ARG A 3 -1.29 -14.19 19.15
CA ARG A 3 -1.65 -12.76 19.04
C ARG A 3 -0.43 -11.82 19.06
N GLU A 4 0.71 -12.27 19.57
CA GLU A 4 1.96 -11.51 19.58
C GLU A 4 2.83 -11.64 18.32
N GLN A 5 2.69 -12.71 17.55
CA GLN A 5 3.55 -12.97 16.39
C GLN A 5 3.21 -12.06 15.19
N TRP A 6 1.93 -11.79 14.95
CA TRP A 6 1.51 -11.05 13.74
C TRP A 6 1.99 -9.59 13.78
N PHE A 7 1.89 -8.90 14.92
CA PHE A 7 2.30 -7.49 14.98
C PHE A 7 3.83 -7.33 14.94
N GLN A 8 4.60 -8.32 15.39
CA GLN A 8 6.06 -8.33 15.23
C GLN A 8 6.45 -8.52 13.76
N GLY A 9 5.71 -9.34 13.01
CA GLY A 9 5.81 -9.42 11.56
C GLY A 9 5.50 -8.08 10.88
N LEU A 10 4.38 -7.46 11.24
CA LEU A 10 3.95 -6.17 10.70
C LEU A 10 4.96 -5.05 11.01
N ARG A 11 5.49 -4.97 12.25
CA ARG A 11 6.54 -4.01 12.61
C ARG A 11 7.80 -4.19 11.79
N ARG A 12 8.20 -5.43 11.48
CA ARG A 12 9.35 -5.71 10.60
C ARG A 12 9.07 -5.25 9.17
N GLN A 13 7.89 -5.54 8.63
CA GLN A 13 7.48 -5.07 7.30
C GLN A 13 7.49 -3.54 7.22
N ILE A 14 6.93 -2.85 8.23
CA ILE A 14 6.94 -1.38 8.28
C ILE A 14 8.38 -0.86 8.31
N LYS A 15 9.27 -1.42 9.13
CA LYS A 15 10.68 -1.00 9.14
C LYS A 15 11.37 -1.21 7.79
N HIS A 16 11.05 -2.29 7.10
CA HIS A 16 11.60 -2.59 5.78
C HIS A 16 11.10 -1.60 4.72
N SER A 17 9.78 -1.35 4.67
CA SER A 17 9.17 -0.50 3.63
C SER A 17 9.28 1.00 3.92
N CYS A 18 9.14 1.39 5.18
CA CYS A 18 9.12 2.79 5.61
C CYS A 18 10.45 3.28 6.19
N GLY A 19 11.38 2.37 6.46
CA GLY A 19 12.68 2.70 7.03
C GLY A 19 12.68 2.85 8.56
N PRO A 20 13.87 3.13 9.12
CA PRO A 20 14.04 3.30 10.56
C PRO A 20 13.31 4.56 11.06
N GLY A 21 12.78 4.50 12.29
CA GLY A 21 12.06 5.61 12.91
C GLY A 21 10.54 5.51 12.82
N TRP A 22 10.01 4.62 11.97
CA TRP A 22 8.57 4.32 11.90
C TRP A 22 8.22 3.12 12.77
N GLY A 23 7.11 3.21 13.50
CA GLY A 23 6.64 2.13 14.36
C GLY A 23 5.16 2.24 14.65
N ILE A 24 4.59 1.12 15.09
CA ILE A 24 3.17 1.00 15.45
C ILE A 24 3.03 0.41 16.86
N ALA A 25 2.00 0.83 17.57
CA ALA A 25 1.62 0.30 18.87
C ALA A 25 0.10 0.23 18.99
N GLU A 26 -0.38 -0.63 19.89
CA GLU A 26 -1.78 -0.67 20.27
C GLU A 26 -2.05 0.42 21.31
N ARG A 27 -3.16 1.14 21.15
CA ARG A 27 -3.67 2.05 22.16
C ARG A 27 -5.19 2.06 22.11
N ASN A 28 -5.82 1.59 23.19
CA ASN A 28 -7.29 1.53 23.33
C ASN A 28 -7.97 0.75 22.18
N GLY A 29 -7.35 -0.33 21.70
CA GLY A 29 -7.86 -1.15 20.60
C GLY A 29 -7.64 -0.58 19.19
N ASP A 30 -7.03 0.60 19.06
CA ASP A 30 -6.69 1.25 17.79
C ASP A 30 -5.16 1.25 17.56
N CYS A 31 -4.76 1.39 16.30
CA CYS A 31 -3.38 1.44 15.89
C CYS A 31 -2.82 2.88 16.03
N GLN A 32 -1.84 3.03 16.91
CA GLN A 32 -1.06 4.25 17.04
C GLN A 32 0.18 4.17 16.16
N LEU A 33 0.31 5.09 15.20
CA LEU A 33 1.51 5.29 14.40
C LEU A 33 2.46 6.25 15.12
N THR A 34 3.74 5.88 15.20
CA THR A 34 4.80 6.70 15.77
C THR A 34 5.91 6.92 14.74
N ARG A 35 6.34 8.18 14.60
CA ARG A 35 7.53 8.58 13.86
C ARG A 35 8.56 9.17 14.82
N ARG A 36 9.80 8.68 14.77
CA ARG A 36 10.95 9.20 15.52
C ARG A 36 11.87 9.91 14.56
N PHE A 37 12.22 11.15 14.87
CA PHE A 37 13.24 11.89 14.11
C PHE A 37 14.62 11.47 14.61
N ASN A 38 15.45 10.94 13.73
CA ASN A 38 16.77 10.48 14.11
C ASN A 38 17.80 11.61 13.98
N GLU A 39 17.70 12.62 14.85
CA GLU A 39 18.61 13.79 14.90
C GLU A 39 19.84 13.56 15.79
N GLY A 40 20.26 12.29 15.97
CA GLY A 40 21.44 11.96 16.77
C GLY A 40 21.28 12.07 18.29
N ARG A 41 20.07 12.37 18.81
CA ARG A 41 19.79 12.53 20.25
C ARG A 41 19.31 11.26 20.96
N GLN A 42 19.39 10.10 20.31
CA GLN A 42 19.03 8.78 20.86
C GLN A 42 17.66 8.76 21.58
N GLN A 43 17.64 8.66 22.93
CA GLN A 43 16.40 8.59 23.72
C GLN A 43 15.62 9.92 23.77
N ALA A 44 16.31 11.05 23.60
CA ALA A 44 15.73 12.39 23.54
C ALA A 44 15.29 12.81 22.13
N ASN A 45 15.34 11.88 21.16
CA ASN A 45 14.84 12.13 19.81
C ASN A 45 13.36 12.53 19.85
N PRO A 46 12.98 13.65 19.19
CA PRO A 46 11.59 14.06 19.13
C PRO A 46 10.76 12.96 18.46
N ARG A 47 9.54 12.78 18.98
CA ARG A 47 8.60 11.76 18.52
C ARG A 47 7.28 12.42 18.18
N GLN A 48 6.71 12.04 17.04
CA GLN A 48 5.34 12.35 16.69
C GLN A 48 4.52 11.08 16.72
N ASN A 49 3.27 11.19 17.18
CA ASN A 49 2.35 10.07 17.19
C ASN A 49 0.96 10.52 16.71
N VAL A 50 0.25 9.60 16.07
CA VAL A 50 -1.13 9.79 15.60
C VAL A 50 -1.88 8.47 15.73
N MET A 51 -3.17 8.55 16.01
CA MET A 51 -4.08 7.40 15.93
C MET A 51 -4.54 7.23 14.48
N LEU A 52 -4.46 6.01 13.95
CA LEU A 52 -4.86 5.72 12.56
C LEU A 52 -6.38 5.58 12.40
N GLY A 53 -7.11 5.22 13.46
CA GLY A 53 -8.53 4.88 13.35
C GLY A 53 -8.76 3.51 12.70
N THR A 54 -7.76 2.63 12.77
CA THR A 54 -7.79 1.26 12.22
C THR A 54 -7.65 0.28 13.38
N GLY A 55 -8.52 -0.71 13.45
CA GLY A 55 -8.52 -1.70 14.53
C GLY A 55 -7.16 -2.39 14.72
N TRP A 56 -6.78 -2.67 15.97
CA TRP A 56 -5.57 -3.43 16.28
C TRP A 56 -5.83 -4.94 16.19
N SER A 57 -5.95 -5.44 14.96
CA SER A 57 -6.19 -6.86 14.69
C SER A 57 -5.30 -7.41 13.57
N ALA A 58 -5.12 -8.74 13.54
CA ALA A 58 -4.36 -9.39 12.47
C ALA A 58 -5.03 -9.23 11.10
N THR A 59 -6.36 -9.16 11.06
CA THR A 59 -7.16 -8.95 9.85
C THR A 59 -6.87 -7.58 9.23
N ASP A 60 -6.64 -6.57 10.08
CA ASP A 60 -6.36 -5.20 9.66
C ASP A 60 -4.88 -4.96 9.32
N SER A 61 -4.02 -5.97 9.42
CA SER A 61 -2.57 -5.82 9.24
C SER A 61 -2.16 -5.21 7.90
N ALA A 62 -2.81 -5.62 6.80
CA ALA A 62 -2.57 -5.08 5.47
C ALA A 62 -3.05 -3.61 5.35
N ALA A 63 -4.20 -3.29 5.96
CA ALA A 63 -4.73 -1.94 5.99
C ALA A 63 -3.81 -1.01 6.78
N ILE A 64 -3.32 -1.45 7.95
CA ILE A 64 -2.34 -0.73 8.76
C ILE A 64 -1.06 -0.48 7.94
N LEU A 65 -0.50 -1.49 7.28
CA LEU A 65 0.71 -1.33 6.48
C LEU A 65 0.52 -0.29 5.37
N THR A 66 -0.58 -0.39 4.63
CA THR A 66 -0.90 0.51 3.52
C THR A 66 -1.10 1.94 3.99
N ALA A 67 -1.82 2.14 5.09
CA ALA A 67 -2.00 3.45 5.71
C ALA A 67 -0.66 4.06 6.15
N VAL A 68 0.21 3.28 6.80
CA VAL A 68 1.52 3.74 7.25
C VAL A 68 2.41 4.16 6.06
N CYS A 69 2.47 3.35 5.00
CA CYS A 69 3.23 3.69 3.79
C CYS A 69 2.69 4.96 3.12
N SER A 70 1.36 5.08 2.98
CA SER A 70 0.73 6.26 2.37
C SER A 70 0.99 7.54 3.17
N ILE A 71 0.91 7.46 4.50
CA ILE A 71 1.22 8.60 5.39
C ILE A 71 2.70 8.97 5.29
N LYS A 72 3.61 7.99 5.22
CA LYS A 72 5.03 8.27 5.00
C LYS A 72 5.26 9.00 3.68
N GLU A 73 4.66 8.54 2.58
CA GLU A 73 4.79 9.20 1.28
C GLU A 73 4.30 10.65 1.32
N LEU A 74 3.20 10.93 2.02
CA LEU A 74 2.71 12.31 2.22
C LEU A 74 3.69 13.15 3.03
N VAL A 75 4.23 12.61 4.12
CA VAL A 75 5.24 13.29 4.94
C VAL A 75 6.49 13.61 4.12
N ASP A 76 6.97 12.66 3.32
CA ASP A 76 8.20 12.82 2.55
C ASP A 76 8.00 13.76 1.34
N SER A 77 6.86 13.66 0.64
CA SER A 77 6.59 14.48 -0.56
C SER A 77 6.21 15.92 -0.25
N ARG A 78 5.48 16.16 0.85
CA ARG A 78 4.99 17.51 1.21
C ARG A 78 5.78 18.16 2.35
N HIS A 79 6.77 17.46 2.90
CA HIS A 79 7.55 17.91 4.06
C HIS A 79 6.68 18.42 5.23
N CYS A 80 5.53 17.76 5.47
CA CYS A 80 4.57 18.17 6.48
C CYS A 80 4.69 17.36 7.78
N SER A 81 3.98 17.80 8.82
CA SER A 81 3.94 17.07 10.10
C SER A 81 3.17 15.75 9.97
N LEU A 82 3.41 14.81 10.88
CA LEU A 82 2.68 13.54 10.90
C LEU A 82 1.16 13.75 11.07
N ALA A 83 0.75 14.78 11.82
CA ALA A 83 -0.66 15.11 12.04
C ALA A 83 -1.32 15.62 10.74
N ASP A 84 -0.64 16.49 10.00
CA ASP A 84 -1.15 17.01 8.72
C ASP A 84 -1.24 15.90 7.68
N ALA A 85 -0.21 15.05 7.59
CA ALA A 85 -0.22 13.90 6.71
C ALA A 85 -1.37 12.93 7.03
N LYS A 86 -1.65 12.69 8.32
CA LYS A 86 -2.80 11.90 8.76
C LYS A 86 -4.11 12.56 8.36
N ALA A 87 -4.26 13.87 8.54
CA ALA A 87 -5.47 14.59 8.18
C ALA A 87 -5.74 14.52 6.67
N LEU A 88 -4.70 14.69 5.84
CA LEU A 88 -4.78 14.54 4.38
C LEU A 88 -5.14 13.12 3.96
N TRP A 89 -4.53 12.11 4.60
CA TRP A 89 -4.87 10.72 4.36
C TRP A 89 -6.32 10.42 4.74
N SER A 90 -6.77 10.82 5.95
CA SER A 90 -8.15 10.62 6.37
C SER A 90 -9.16 11.34 5.47
N ALA A 91 -8.84 12.55 4.99
CA ALA A 91 -9.69 13.27 4.04
C ALA A 91 -9.79 12.54 2.69
N ARG A 92 -8.70 11.92 2.23
CA ARG A 92 -8.69 11.10 1.01
C ARG A 92 -9.54 9.83 1.18
N GLU A 93 -9.44 9.15 2.32
CA GLU A 93 -10.22 7.94 2.60
C GLU A 93 -11.71 8.25 2.82
N ALA A 94 -12.03 9.41 3.40
CA ALA A 94 -13.41 9.86 3.61
C ALA A 94 -14.07 10.44 2.36
N ALA A 95 -13.28 10.84 1.35
CA ALA A 95 -13.84 11.34 0.11
C ALA A 95 -14.59 10.21 -0.62
N PRO A 96 -15.87 10.40 -1.00
CA PRO A 96 -16.56 9.44 -1.85
C PRO A 96 -15.77 9.34 -3.14
N ALA A 97 -15.36 8.11 -3.49
CA ALA A 97 -14.48 7.81 -4.62
C ALA A 97 -15.02 8.39 -5.95
N THR A 98 -14.74 9.66 -6.19
CA THR A 98 -15.02 10.35 -7.45
C THR A 98 -13.68 10.48 -8.16
N SER A 99 -13.13 9.35 -8.60
CA SER A 99 -12.22 9.27 -9.75
C SER A 99 -11.72 7.84 -9.90
N SER A 100 -12.01 7.26 -11.06
CA SER A 100 -11.30 6.15 -11.70
C SER A 100 -10.96 4.95 -10.79
N LYS A 101 -11.82 3.93 -10.81
CA LYS A 101 -11.42 2.56 -10.41
C LYS A 101 -10.03 2.27 -11.00
N PRO A 102 -9.05 1.82 -10.21
CA PRO A 102 -7.80 1.33 -10.78
C PRO A 102 -8.17 0.28 -11.82
N VAL A 103 -7.55 0.31 -13.00
CA VAL A 103 -7.91 -0.55 -14.13
C VAL A 103 -7.90 -2.05 -13.76
N ALA A 104 -7.14 -2.41 -12.71
CA ALA A 104 -7.18 -3.71 -12.06
C ALA A 104 -8.58 -4.14 -11.54
N ASP A 105 -9.38 -3.20 -11.04
CA ASP A 105 -10.76 -3.44 -10.56
C ASP A 105 -11.79 -3.46 -11.71
N GLN A 106 -11.39 -3.05 -12.91
CA GLN A 106 -12.24 -3.08 -14.11
C GLN A 106 -12.08 -4.40 -14.90
N GLY A 107 -11.13 -5.24 -14.49
CA GLY A 107 -10.88 -6.57 -15.04
C GLY A 107 -9.65 -6.64 -15.94
N TRP A 108 -9.05 -7.84 -16.02
CA TRP A 108 -7.89 -8.14 -16.86
C TRP A 108 -7.98 -7.67 -18.33
N PRO A 109 -9.15 -7.68 -19.00
CA PRO A 109 -9.25 -7.17 -20.37
C PRO A 109 -8.83 -5.70 -20.52
N LEU A 110 -9.26 -4.83 -19.61
CA LEU A 110 -8.91 -3.41 -19.65
C LEU A 110 -7.44 -3.18 -19.31
N VAL A 111 -6.87 -3.97 -18.39
CA VAL A 111 -5.43 -3.96 -18.09
C VAL A 111 -4.61 -4.31 -19.34
N VAL A 112 -5.06 -5.30 -20.11
CA VAL A 112 -4.41 -5.73 -21.35
C VAL A 112 -4.47 -4.63 -22.42
N GLU A 113 -5.62 -3.97 -22.59
CA GLU A 113 -5.78 -2.88 -23.56
C GLU A 113 -4.86 -1.69 -23.25
N GLU A 114 -4.83 -1.22 -22.00
CA GLU A 114 -3.94 -0.14 -21.59
C GLU A 114 -2.46 -0.53 -21.74
N PHE A 115 -2.11 -1.78 -21.40
CA PHE A 115 -0.76 -2.28 -21.57
C PHE A 115 -0.33 -2.29 -23.04
N ILE A 116 -1.19 -2.73 -23.95
CA ILE A 116 -0.92 -2.69 -25.40
C ILE A 116 -0.79 -1.24 -25.88
N ALA A 117 -1.68 -0.34 -25.44
CA ALA A 117 -1.65 1.08 -25.79
C ALA A 117 -0.32 1.75 -25.35
N SER A 118 0.17 1.42 -24.14
CA SER A 118 1.47 1.92 -23.64
C SER A 118 2.68 1.48 -24.49
N ARG A 119 2.51 0.46 -25.33
CA ARG A 119 3.54 -0.12 -26.20
C ARG A 119 3.29 0.15 -27.69
N ALA A 120 2.42 1.10 -28.04
CA ALA A 120 2.07 1.44 -29.42
C ALA A 120 3.26 1.85 -30.30
N ASN A 121 4.36 2.36 -29.71
CA ASN A 121 5.58 2.74 -30.43
C ASN A 121 6.48 1.55 -30.86
N ARG A 122 5.93 0.33 -30.95
CA ARG A 122 6.67 -0.87 -31.37
C ARG A 122 6.50 -1.12 -32.87
N ARG A 123 7.45 -1.82 -33.50
CA ARG A 123 7.30 -2.31 -34.87
C ARG A 123 6.03 -3.16 -35.00
N GLY A 124 5.32 -3.05 -36.12
CA GLY A 124 4.02 -3.68 -36.33
C GLY A 124 4.02 -5.21 -36.12
N THR A 125 5.09 -5.90 -36.49
CA THR A 125 5.26 -7.34 -36.21
C THR A 125 5.32 -7.64 -34.72
N THR A 126 6.15 -6.92 -33.97
CA THR A 126 6.27 -7.05 -32.51
C THR A 126 4.99 -6.66 -31.78
N LEU A 127 4.25 -5.67 -32.28
CA LEU A 127 2.97 -5.27 -31.70
C LEU A 127 1.90 -6.34 -31.93
N LYS A 128 1.87 -6.96 -33.10
CA LYS A 128 0.97 -8.07 -33.43
C LYS A 128 1.24 -9.29 -32.54
N ASP A 129 2.51 -9.66 -32.35
CA ASP A 129 2.90 -10.76 -31.46
C ASP A 129 2.53 -10.47 -30.00
N LEU A 130 2.79 -9.24 -29.54
CA LEU A 130 2.42 -8.79 -28.20
C LEU A 130 0.91 -8.88 -27.96
N ASN A 131 0.11 -8.39 -28.90
CA ASN A 131 -1.34 -8.43 -28.82
C ASN A 131 -1.86 -9.88 -28.74
N CYS A 132 -1.38 -10.76 -29.63
CA CYS A 132 -1.75 -12.17 -29.62
C CYS A 132 -1.36 -12.87 -28.30
N HIS A 133 -0.18 -12.54 -27.76
CA HIS A 133 0.25 -13.10 -26.48
C HIS A 133 -0.65 -12.66 -25.32
N MET A 134 -1.02 -11.37 -25.26
CA MET A 134 -1.90 -10.87 -24.20
C MET A 134 -3.34 -11.39 -24.33
N GLN A 135 -3.85 -11.60 -25.55
CA GLN A 135 -5.15 -12.26 -25.75
C GLN A 135 -5.15 -13.69 -25.20
N ARG A 136 -4.08 -14.47 -25.42
CA ARG A 136 -3.95 -15.81 -24.83
C ARG A 136 -3.90 -15.80 -23.30
N VAL A 137 -3.33 -14.74 -22.70
CA VAL A 137 -3.34 -14.56 -21.24
C VAL A 137 -4.77 -14.40 -20.72
N LEU A 138 -5.63 -13.66 -21.43
CA LEU A 138 -7.05 -13.53 -21.10
C LEU A 138 -7.83 -14.84 -21.26
N GLU A 139 -7.47 -15.66 -22.26
CA GLU A 139 -8.04 -16.98 -22.48
C GLU A 139 -7.61 -18.02 -21.43
N THR A 140 -6.54 -17.74 -20.66
CA THR A 140 -5.98 -18.67 -19.68
C THR A 140 -6.22 -18.19 -18.24
N PRO A 141 -7.46 -18.22 -17.71
CA PRO A 141 -7.67 -17.93 -16.30
C PRO A 141 -7.23 -19.16 -15.49
N PHE A 142 -5.99 -19.17 -14.99
CA PHE A 142 -5.46 -20.13 -14.02
C PHE A 142 -5.80 -21.61 -14.33
N GLY A 143 -5.18 -22.17 -15.36
CA GLY A 143 -5.21 -23.60 -15.65
C GLY A 143 -4.53 -24.44 -14.56
N ARG A 144 -5.26 -24.75 -13.48
CA ARG A 144 -5.35 -26.02 -12.72
C ARG A 144 -6.07 -25.77 -11.39
N LYS A 145 -7.37 -26.06 -11.33
CA LYS A 145 -7.97 -26.57 -10.08
C LYS A 145 -7.31 -27.92 -9.80
N THR A 146 -6.58 -28.06 -8.71
CA THR A 146 -6.22 -29.38 -8.17
C THR A 146 -7.52 -30.06 -7.76
N PRO A 147 -7.83 -31.28 -8.25
CA PRO A 147 -8.94 -32.05 -7.70
C PRO A 147 -8.53 -32.51 -6.29
N GLY A 148 -9.36 -32.18 -5.31
CA GLY A 148 -9.37 -32.77 -3.97
C GLY A 148 -10.68 -33.51 -3.77
#